data_AF-A0A353TH42-F1
#
_entry.id   AF-A0A353TH42-F1
#
_cell.length_a   1.000
_cell.length_b   1.000
_cell.length_c   1.000
_cell.angle_alpha   90.00
_cell.angle_beta   90.00
_cell.angle_gamma   90.00
#
_symmetry.space_group_name_H-M   'P 1'
#
loop_
_entity.id
_entity.type
_entity.pdbx_description
1 polymer ?
#
loop_
_entity_poly.entity_id
_entity_poly.type
_entity_poly.pdbx_seq_one_letter_code
_entity_poly.pdbx_strand_id
1 'polypeptide(L)'
;LSSMGIRVDKKALLKQLKIKNQEEKLRLFFHKRLVNDELPLSIGGGIGQSRLCMYYLRKAHIGEIQASIWSKEMRREAAENDIFLI
;
A
#
# COMPACT_ATOMS: atom_id res chain seq x y z
N LEU A 1 7.12 -4.07 6.61
CA LEU A 1 7.51 -2.64 6.61
C LEU A 1 7.43 -2.00 5.23
N SER A 2 7.78 -2.73 4.17
CA SER A 2 7.69 -2.25 2.79
C SER A 2 7.07 -3.31 1.88
N SER A 3 6.50 -2.86 0.76
CA SER A 3 6.15 -3.69 -0.39
C SER A 3 6.76 -3.07 -1.64
N MET A 4 7.62 -3.83 -2.33
CA MET A 4 8.37 -3.37 -3.50
C MET A 4 8.37 -4.42 -4.60
N GLY A 5 8.74 -4.00 -5.82
CA GLY A 5 8.98 -4.92 -6.91
C GLY A 5 9.32 -4.21 -8.21
N ILE A 6 9.86 -4.99 -9.15
CA ILE A 6 9.97 -4.60 -10.55
C ILE A 6 8.56 -4.35 -11.07
N ARG A 7 8.37 -3.22 -11.76
CA ARG A 7 7.06 -2.84 -12.30
C ARG A 7 6.72 -3.70 -13.51
N VAL A 8 5.42 -3.87 -13.70
CA VAL A 8 4.87 -4.71 -14.76
C VAL A 8 5.34 -4.22 -16.13
N ASP A 9 5.78 -5.14 -16.99
CA ASP A 9 6.06 -4.85 -18.38
C ASP A 9 4.80 -5.10 -19.26
N LYS A 10 4.88 -4.77 -20.54
CA LYS A 10 3.78 -4.97 -21.51
C LYS A 10 3.25 -6.40 -21.53
N LYS A 11 4.13 -7.40 -21.57
CA LYS A 11 3.76 -8.82 -21.68
C LYS A 11 3.04 -9.29 -20.42
N ALA A 12 3.57 -8.95 -19.25
CA ALA A 12 3.00 -9.28 -17.97
C ALA A 12 1.66 -8.55 -17.76
N LEU A 13 1.53 -7.29 -18.17
CA LEU A 13 0.28 -6.53 -18.07
C LEU A 13 -0.82 -7.21 -18.88
N LEU A 14 -0.58 -7.49 -20.16
CA LEU A 14 -1.55 -8.16 -21.04
C LEU A 14 -1.96 -9.53 -20.48
N LYS A 15 -0.99 -10.33 -20.03
CA LYS A 15 -1.26 -11.63 -19.40
C LYS A 15 -2.15 -11.49 -18.16
N GLN A 16 -1.83 -10.57 -17.26
CA GLN A 16 -2.56 -10.41 -16.00
C GLN A 16 -3.97 -9.86 -16.21
N LEU A 17 -4.16 -8.92 -17.16
CA LEU A 17 -5.49 -8.43 -17.50
C LEU A 17 -6.37 -9.56 -18.04
N LYS A 18 -5.84 -10.42 -18.91
CA LYS A 18 -6.57 -11.59 -19.40
C LYS A 18 -6.93 -12.57 -18.28
N ILE A 19 -5.99 -12.88 -17.38
CA ILE A 19 -6.25 -13.75 -16.21
C ILE A 19 -7.35 -13.18 -15.31
N LYS A 20 -7.45 -11.85 -15.22
CA LYS A 20 -8.45 -11.16 -14.38
C LYS A 20 -9.73 -10.80 -15.13
N ASN A 21 -9.84 -11.10 -16.43
CA ASN A 21 -10.93 -10.65 -17.30
C ASN A 21 -11.14 -9.12 -17.25
N GLN A 22 -10.03 -8.37 -17.36
CA GLN A 22 -10.00 -6.90 -17.26
C GLN A 22 -9.34 -6.22 -18.47
N GLU A 23 -9.44 -6.84 -19.65
CA GLU A 23 -8.81 -6.35 -20.88
C GLU A 23 -9.36 -4.98 -21.31
N GLU A 24 -10.55 -4.58 -20.87
CA GLU A 24 -11.12 -3.25 -21.09
C GLU A 24 -10.24 -2.12 -20.53
N LYS A 25 -9.44 -2.40 -19.48
CA LYS A 25 -8.52 -1.42 -18.87
C LYS A 25 -7.41 -0.97 -19.80
N LEU A 26 -7.14 -1.71 -20.88
CA LEU A 26 -6.22 -1.27 -21.94
C LEU A 26 -6.66 0.04 -22.60
N ARG A 27 -7.92 0.46 -22.43
CA ARG A 27 -8.41 1.75 -22.92
C ARG A 27 -7.95 2.95 -22.07
N LEU A 28 -7.55 2.70 -20.82
CA LEU A 28 -7.16 3.73 -19.85
C LEU A 28 -5.79 4.33 -20.20
N PHE A 29 -5.61 5.62 -19.88
CA PHE A 29 -4.43 6.41 -20.21
C PHE A 29 -3.11 5.70 -19.85
N PHE A 30 -2.94 5.30 -18.59
CA PHE A 30 -1.71 4.67 -18.13
C PHE A 30 -1.41 3.36 -18.87
N HIS A 31 -2.43 2.52 -19.09
CA HIS A 31 -2.26 1.21 -19.71
C HIS A 31 -1.87 1.35 -21.19
N LYS A 32 -2.49 2.29 -21.91
CA LYS A 32 -2.11 2.63 -23.30
C LYS A 32 -0.65 3.02 -23.40
N ARG A 33 -0.21 3.96 -22.56
CA ARG A 33 1.19 4.42 -22.56
C ARG A 33 2.18 3.32 -22.23
N LEU A 34 1.84 2.44 -21.29
CA LEU A 34 2.67 1.29 -20.93
C LEU A 34 2.79 0.30 -22.11
N VAL A 35 1.69 -0.07 -22.76
CA VAL A 35 1.74 -1.03 -23.88
C VAL A 35 2.32 -0.43 -25.16
N ASN A 36 2.34 0.90 -25.28
CA ASN A 36 3.00 1.63 -26.36
C ASN A 36 4.48 1.91 -26.07
N ASP A 37 5.04 1.36 -24.99
CA ASP A 37 6.45 1.51 -24.60
C ASP A 37 6.85 2.99 -24.35
N GLU A 38 5.88 3.85 -24.00
CA GLU A 38 6.08 5.29 -23.68
C GLU A 38 6.47 5.53 -22.21
N LEU A 39 6.50 4.48 -21.40
CA LEU A 39 6.89 4.51 -19.99
C LEU A 39 8.13 3.63 -19.78
N PRO A 40 9.15 4.10 -19.03
CA PRO A 40 10.35 3.32 -18.81
C PRO A 40 10.08 2.13 -17.87
N LEU A 41 10.87 1.07 -18.04
CA LEU A 41 10.95 0.01 -17.04
C LEU A 41 11.46 0.60 -15.72
N SER A 42 10.87 0.16 -14.61
CA SER A 42 11.19 0.69 -13.29
C SER A 42 11.08 -0.37 -12.22
N ILE A 43 11.73 -0.10 -11.09
CA ILE A 43 11.53 -0.79 -9.82
C ILE A 43 11.03 0.25 -8.82
N GLY A 44 10.12 -0.14 -7.94
CA GLY A 44 9.68 0.77 -6.90
C GLY A 44 8.89 0.07 -5.80
N GLY A 45 8.46 0.85 -4.83
CA GLY A 45 7.62 0.38 -3.76
C GLY A 45 7.26 1.48 -2.77
N GLY A 46 6.65 1.07 -1.67
CA GLY A 46 6.29 1.97 -0.58
C GLY A 46 6.85 1.46 0.74
N ILE A 47 7.20 2.38 1.64
CA ILE A 47 7.59 2.09 3.01
C ILE A 47 6.50 2.66 3.91
N GLY A 48 5.95 1.82 4.80
CA GLY A 48 4.90 2.26 5.73
C GLY A 48 5.49 3.11 6.84
N GLN A 49 5.38 4.43 6.73
CA GLN A 49 5.96 5.39 7.67
C GLN A 49 5.54 5.11 9.12
N SER A 50 4.24 5.08 9.42
CA SER A 50 3.75 4.87 10.79
C SER A 50 4.12 3.49 11.35
N ARG A 51 4.18 2.46 10.50
CA ARG A 51 4.65 1.11 10.88
C ARG A 51 6.13 1.10 11.23
N LEU A 52 6.94 1.84 10.47
CA LEU A 52 8.37 2.00 10.71
C LEU A 52 8.61 2.73 12.04
N CYS A 53 7.91 3.84 12.27
CA CYS A 53 7.97 4.61 13.52
C CYS A 53 7.50 3.78 14.72
N MET A 54 6.37 3.07 14.62
CA MET A 54 5.86 2.18 15.67
C MET A 54 6.90 1.14 16.08
N TYR A 55 7.58 0.52 15.08
CA TYR A 55 8.63 -0.45 15.34
C TYR A 55 9.86 0.16 16.03
N TYR A 56 10.37 1.30 15.55
CA TYR A 56 11.56 1.94 16.12
C TYR A 56 11.32 2.51 17.51
N LEU A 57 10.15 3.09 17.75
CA LEU A 57 9.77 3.69 19.03
C LEU A 57 9.18 2.66 20.00
N ARG A 58 9.11 1.38 19.61
CA ARG A 58 8.56 0.27 20.42
C ARG A 58 7.14 0.55 20.93
N LYS A 59 6.30 1.15 20.07
CA LYS A 59 4.89 1.39 20.38
C LYS A 59 4.08 0.11 20.24
N ALA A 60 3.12 -0.06 21.13
CA ALA A 60 2.26 -1.24 21.17
C ALA A 60 1.15 -1.17 20.10
N HIS A 61 0.71 0.05 19.75
CA HIS A 61 -0.34 0.25 18.76
C HIS A 61 0.02 1.36 17.75
N ILE A 62 -0.38 1.20 16.48
CA ILE A 62 -0.07 2.18 15.42
C ILE A 62 -0.74 3.54 15.65
N GLY A 63 -1.85 3.56 16.40
CA GLY A 63 -2.55 4.77 16.81
C GLY A 63 -1.79 5.65 17.80
N GLU A 64 -0.71 5.16 18.43
CA GLU A 64 0.20 6.01 19.21
C GLU A 64 1.05 6.94 18.32
N ILE A 65 1.15 6.61 17.03
CA ILE A 65 2.00 7.31 16.05
C ILE A 65 1.19 8.12 15.05
N GLN A 66 -0.02 7.66 14.72
CA GLN A 66 -0.84 8.23 13.66
C GLN A 66 -2.25 8.50 14.15
N ALA A 67 -2.68 9.76 14.01
CA ALA A 67 -4.06 10.16 14.26
C ALA A 67 -5.02 9.40 13.32
N SER A 68 -5.96 8.66 13.89
CA SER A 68 -6.92 7.90 13.10
C SER A 68 -8.23 7.64 13.85
N ILE A 69 -9.13 6.93 13.19
CA ILE A 69 -10.41 6.55 13.78
C ILE A 69 -10.26 5.14 14.34
N TRP A 70 -10.58 5.01 15.62
CA TRP A 70 -10.59 3.75 16.36
C TRP A 70 -11.96 3.58 16.99
N SER A 71 -12.44 2.34 17.08
CA SER A 71 -13.73 2.06 17.71
C SER A 71 -13.66 2.40 19.21
N LYS A 72 -14.84 2.60 19.83
CA LYS A 72 -14.89 2.91 21.28
C LYS A 72 -14.29 1.78 22.10
N GLU A 73 -14.52 0.55 21.68
CA GLU A 73 -14.02 -0.68 22.30
C GLU A 73 -12.49 -0.70 22.25
N MET A 74 -11.89 -0.41 21.10
CA MET A 74 -10.43 -0.35 20.95
C MET A 74 -9.80 0.78 21.76
N ARG A 75 -10.44 1.96 21.82
CA ARG A 75 -9.96 3.06 22.68
C ARG A 75 -10.02 2.69 24.16
N ARG A 76 -11.06 1.97 24.59
CA ARG A 76 -11.18 1.48 25.97
C ARG A 76 -10.10 0.45 26.29
N GLU A 77 -9.94 -0.57 25.45
CA GLU A 77 -8.92 -1.62 25.63
C GLU A 77 -7.51 -1.03 25.64
N ALA A 78 -7.20 -0.10 24.73
CA ALA A 78 -5.91 0.57 24.70
C ALA A 78 -5.66 1.37 26.00
N ALA A 79 -6.66 2.12 26.47
CA ALA A 79 -6.55 2.87 27.73
C ALA A 79 -6.38 1.94 28.95
N GLU A 80 -7.04 0.78 28.99
CA GLU A 80 -6.86 -0.24 30.04
C GLU A 80 -5.43 -0.82 30.07
N ASN A 81 -4.69 -0.70 28.97
CA ASN A 81 -3.30 -1.16 28.84
C ASN A 81 -2.29 0.01 28.82
N ASP A 82 -2.69 1.22 29.24
CA ASP A 82 -1.86 2.44 29.22
C ASP A 82 -1.33 2.84 27.82
N ILE A 83 -2.06 2.46 26.77
CA ILE A 83 -1.76 2.79 25.37
C ILE A 83 -2.58 4.00 24.94
N PHE A 84 -1.90 5.13 24.69
CA PHE A 84 -2.56 6.35 24.22
C PHE A 84 -2.75 6.37 22.70
N LEU A 85 -4.01 6.37 22.24
CA LEU A 85 -4.34 6.49 20.82
C LEU A 85 -4.67 7.95 20.46
N ILE A 86 -3.89 8.55 19.55
CA ILE A 86 -4.16 9.86 18.94
C ILE A 86 -5.46 9.76 18.11
#